data_AF-A0A0B0PS41-F1
#
_entry.id   AF-A0A0B0PS41-F1
#
_cell.length_a   1.000
_cell.length_b   1.000
_cell.length_c   1.000
_cell.angle_alpha   90.00
_cell.angle_beta   90.00
_cell.angle_gamma   90.00
#
_symmetry.space_group_name_H-M   'P 1'
#
loop_
_entity.id
_entity.type
_entity.pdbx_description
1 polymer ?
#
loop_
_entity_poly.entity_id
_entity_poly.type
_entity_poly.pdbx_seq_one_letter_code
_entity_poly.pdbx_strand_id
1 'polypeptide(L)'
;MARFSSSHHSFITFLSFILVLFLEGVAAATFTFINRCDHTVWPGILANPGRPNLESTGFELKKGSSRSFQGPTGWSGRFWGRTGCKFDDSGHGSCATGDCGSGQVECNGAGVTPPATLAEFTLGSGSQDFYDVSLVNGYNLPLTVEGHGGSGECATTGCVTNLNKKCPSELRIDGGGCKSACDAFGKPEYCCNGAYNSPAACKPSMYSEMFKSACPRSYSYAFDDASSTFTCTGADYTITFCPSGPSLKSLKEAGTTVESGLDHDPMKAAAMASQWLANLATGDSPRIQPFSPTHFGFAVTIFLVLSLFL
;
A
#
# COMPACT_ATOMS: atom_id res chain seq x y z
N MET A 1 33.35 47.57 -21.10
CA MET A 1 32.19 47.20 -20.24
C MET A 1 31.48 45.89 -20.64
N ALA A 2 32.11 44.95 -21.37
CA ALA A 2 31.43 43.71 -21.83
C ALA A 2 31.99 42.39 -21.24
N ARG A 3 33.10 42.42 -20.48
CA ARG A 3 33.73 41.20 -19.93
C ARG A 3 33.17 40.74 -18.57
N PHE A 4 32.43 41.59 -17.86
CA PHE A 4 31.85 41.25 -16.55
C PHE A 4 30.60 40.35 -16.67
N SER A 5 29.81 40.50 -17.74
CA SER A 5 28.53 39.80 -17.91
C SER A 5 28.69 38.28 -18.15
N SER A 6 29.74 37.85 -18.87
CA SER A 6 30.00 36.44 -19.17
C SER A 6 30.43 35.63 -17.93
N SER A 7 31.17 36.25 -17.01
CA SER A 7 31.65 35.59 -15.78
C SER A 7 30.51 35.32 -14.80
N HIS A 8 29.59 36.29 -14.64
CA HIS A 8 28.39 36.13 -13.82
C HIS A 8 27.46 35.03 -14.34
N HIS A 9 27.32 34.89 -15.66
CA HIS A 9 26.49 33.83 -16.26
C HIS A 9 27.09 32.43 -16.04
N SER A 10 28.41 32.30 -16.14
CA SER A 10 29.12 31.05 -15.88
C SER A 10 29.07 30.64 -14.39
N PHE A 11 29.05 31.62 -13.49
CA PHE A 11 28.96 31.38 -12.05
C PHE A 11 27.55 30.95 -11.61
N ILE A 12 26.50 31.59 -12.15
CA ILE A 12 25.10 31.24 -11.86
C ILE A 12 24.77 29.84 -12.39
N THR A 13 25.24 29.48 -13.58
CA THR A 13 25.04 28.14 -14.17
C THR A 13 25.78 27.05 -13.40
N PHE A 14 26.96 27.35 -12.85
CA PHE A 14 27.68 26.43 -11.99
C PHE A 14 26.98 26.23 -10.63
N LEU A 15 26.46 27.30 -10.04
CA LEU A 15 25.67 27.25 -8.79
C LEU A 15 24.35 26.49 -8.94
N SER A 16 23.65 26.66 -10.06
CA SER A 16 22.42 25.89 -10.34
C SER A 16 22.72 24.41 -10.58
N PHE A 17 23.83 24.08 -11.23
CA PHE A 17 24.27 22.69 -11.39
C PHE A 17 24.62 22.04 -10.05
N ILE A 18 25.30 22.78 -9.16
CA ILE A 18 25.59 22.33 -7.80
C ILE A 18 24.32 22.15 -6.96
N LEU A 19 23.33 23.05 -7.07
CA LEU A 19 22.05 22.93 -6.38
C LEU A 19 21.28 21.67 -6.80
N VAL A 20 21.37 21.28 -8.08
CA VAL A 20 20.78 20.03 -8.60
C VAL A 20 21.51 18.79 -8.06
N LEU A 21 22.82 18.88 -7.79
CA LEU A 21 23.63 17.79 -7.22
C LEU A 21 23.41 17.57 -5.72
N PHE A 22 22.87 18.56 -5.00
CA PHE A 22 22.55 18.50 -3.57
C PHE A 22 21.07 18.24 -3.27
N LEU A 23 20.25 17.95 -4.28
CA LEU A 23 18.93 17.39 -4.05
C LEU A 23 19.09 15.93 -3.60
N GLU A 24 19.37 15.72 -2.31
CA GLU A 24 19.13 14.43 -1.69
C GLU A 24 17.66 14.05 -1.97
N GLY A 25 17.47 12.93 -2.68
CA GLY A 25 16.14 12.43 -2.95
C GLY A 25 15.39 12.26 -1.64
N VAL A 26 14.22 12.88 -1.54
CA VAL A 26 13.33 12.66 -0.39
C VAL A 26 13.07 11.16 -0.32
N ALA A 27 13.44 10.51 0.78
CA ALA A 27 13.08 9.12 1.01
C ALA A 27 11.54 9.03 0.96
N ALA A 28 11.02 8.29 0.00
CA ALA A 28 9.60 8.10 -0.21
C ALA A 28 9.36 6.60 -0.30
N ALA A 29 8.31 6.13 0.37
CA ALA A 29 7.87 4.75 0.20
C ALA A 29 7.05 4.66 -1.08
N THR A 30 7.32 3.66 -1.91
CA THR A 30 6.50 3.37 -3.08
C THR A 30 5.35 2.46 -2.66
N PHE A 31 4.11 2.93 -2.86
CA PHE A 31 2.91 2.10 -2.74
C PHE A 31 2.53 1.55 -4.11
N THR A 32 2.58 0.24 -4.30
CA THR A 32 2.19 -0.43 -5.55
C THR A 32 0.87 -1.16 -5.36
N PHE A 33 -0.16 -0.72 -6.08
CA PHE A 33 -1.48 -1.35 -6.10
C PHE A 33 -1.53 -2.39 -7.21
N ILE A 34 -2.01 -3.60 -6.90
CA ILE A 34 -2.16 -4.69 -7.86
C ILE A 34 -3.59 -5.22 -7.78
N ASN A 35 -4.29 -5.26 -8.91
CA ASN A 35 -5.60 -5.90 -8.99
C ASN A 35 -5.46 -7.32 -9.56
N ARG A 36 -5.61 -8.35 -8.70
CA ARG A 36 -5.73 -9.76 -9.11
C ARG A 36 -7.16 -10.29 -9.09
N CYS A 37 -8.14 -9.42 -8.85
CA CYS A 37 -9.54 -9.79 -8.95
C CYS A 37 -9.91 -10.09 -10.42
N ASP A 38 -10.99 -10.83 -10.63
CA ASP A 38 -11.54 -11.13 -11.95
C ASP A 38 -12.36 -9.97 -12.55
N HIS A 39 -12.45 -8.85 -11.84
CA HIS A 39 -13.18 -7.63 -12.18
C HIS A 39 -12.32 -6.39 -11.92
N THR A 40 -12.74 -5.24 -12.46
CA THR A 40 -12.13 -3.94 -12.16
C THR A 40 -12.40 -3.54 -10.72
N VAL A 41 -11.39 -3.01 -10.05
CA VAL A 41 -11.48 -2.38 -8.73
C VAL A 41 -11.19 -0.91 -8.91
N TRP A 42 -11.84 -0.04 -8.13
CA TRP A 42 -11.53 1.38 -8.11
C TRP A 42 -10.92 1.74 -6.75
N PRO A 43 -9.59 1.74 -6.59
CA PRO A 43 -9.00 2.10 -5.31
C PRO A 43 -9.40 3.51 -4.88
N GLY A 44 -9.59 3.69 -3.59
CA GLY A 44 -9.71 4.98 -2.93
C GLY A 44 -8.50 5.21 -2.02
N ILE A 45 -8.07 6.47 -1.93
CA ILE A 45 -6.93 6.90 -1.12
C ILE A 45 -7.40 8.08 -0.27
N LEU A 46 -7.19 7.97 1.04
CA LEU A 46 -7.45 9.06 1.97
C LEU A 46 -6.20 9.30 2.83
N ALA A 47 -5.61 10.48 2.69
CA ALA A 47 -4.59 10.97 3.61
C ALA A 47 -5.23 11.36 4.95
N ASN A 48 -4.53 11.12 6.06
CA ASN A 48 -4.99 11.57 7.37
C ASN A 48 -4.91 13.11 7.50
N PRO A 49 -5.69 13.73 8.41
CA PRO A 49 -5.65 15.17 8.62
C PRO A 49 -4.21 15.69 8.83
N GLY A 50 -3.86 16.75 8.11
CA GLY A 50 -2.52 17.35 8.15
C GLY A 50 -1.47 16.64 7.28
N ARG A 51 -1.83 15.57 6.56
CA ARG A 51 -0.96 14.92 5.57
C ARG A 51 -1.33 15.34 4.15
N PRO A 52 -0.36 15.44 3.22
CA PRO A 52 -0.65 15.75 1.84
C PRO A 52 -1.39 14.59 1.16
N ASN A 53 -2.24 14.93 0.19
CA ASN A 53 -2.77 13.95 -0.74
C ASN A 53 -1.62 13.35 -1.57
N LEU A 54 -1.78 12.09 -1.96
CA LEU A 54 -0.94 11.51 -3.01
C LEU A 54 -1.37 12.07 -4.38
N GLU A 55 -0.72 11.62 -5.46
CA GLU A 55 -1.02 12.07 -6.84
C GLU A 55 -2.51 11.90 -7.22
N SER A 56 -3.20 10.94 -6.61
CA SER A 56 -4.64 10.71 -6.77
C SER A 56 -5.26 10.31 -5.44
N THR A 57 -6.55 10.59 -5.30
CA THR A 57 -7.43 10.15 -4.20
C THR A 57 -8.36 9.00 -4.61
N GLY A 58 -8.42 8.66 -5.89
CA GLY A 58 -9.14 7.50 -6.39
C GLY A 58 -8.98 7.29 -7.89
N PHE A 59 -8.90 6.03 -8.33
CA PHE A 59 -8.60 5.70 -9.73
C PHE A 59 -9.20 4.36 -10.16
N GLU A 60 -9.27 4.10 -11.47
CA GLU A 60 -9.62 2.78 -12.01
C GLU A 60 -8.39 1.87 -12.02
N LEU A 61 -8.53 0.64 -11.52
CA LEU A 61 -7.51 -0.39 -11.59
C LEU A 61 -8.09 -1.66 -12.23
N LYS A 62 -7.82 -1.85 -13.52
CA LYS A 62 -8.33 -2.97 -14.33
C LYS A 62 -7.77 -4.31 -13.84
N LYS A 63 -8.50 -5.40 -14.13
CA LYS A 63 -8.04 -6.77 -13.88
C LYS A 63 -6.61 -6.97 -14.37
N GLY A 64 -5.75 -7.46 -13.49
CA GLY A 64 -4.37 -7.80 -13.80
C GLY A 64 -3.42 -6.61 -13.96
N SER A 65 -3.90 -5.38 -13.77
CA SER A 65 -3.08 -4.18 -13.85
C SER A 65 -2.50 -3.78 -12.49
N SER A 66 -1.49 -2.92 -12.53
CA SER A 66 -0.89 -2.29 -11.36
C SER A 66 -0.69 -0.80 -11.56
N ARG A 67 -0.69 -0.03 -10.46
CA ARG A 67 -0.32 1.40 -10.44
C ARG A 67 0.44 1.71 -9.16
N SER A 68 1.43 2.58 -9.23
CA SER A 68 2.26 2.94 -8.07
C SER A 68 2.16 4.42 -7.74
N PHE A 69 2.33 4.76 -6.47
CA PHE A 69 2.34 6.13 -5.94
C PHE A 69 3.50 6.31 -4.96
N GLN A 70 3.97 7.54 -4.86
CA GLN A 70 5.01 7.92 -3.90
C GLN A 70 4.36 8.48 -2.63
N GLY A 71 4.63 7.84 -1.49
CA GLY A 71 4.27 8.32 -0.17
C GLY A 71 5.43 9.09 0.46
N PRO A 72 5.29 10.38 0.77
CA PRO A 72 6.37 11.12 1.41
C PRO A 72 6.69 10.54 2.80
N THR A 73 7.93 10.70 3.25
CA THR A 73 8.33 10.41 4.63
C THR A 73 7.33 10.99 5.64
N GLY A 74 6.94 10.22 6.65
CA GLY A 74 5.95 10.67 7.65
C GLY A 74 4.49 10.63 7.18
N TRP A 75 4.19 10.19 5.95
CA TRP A 75 2.81 10.10 5.46
C TRP A 75 1.99 9.11 6.28
N SER A 76 0.73 9.45 6.55
CA SER A 76 -0.23 8.51 7.13
C SER A 76 -1.58 8.65 6.46
N GLY A 77 -2.28 7.53 6.33
CA GLY A 77 -3.53 7.46 5.60
C GLY A 77 -3.99 6.02 5.41
N ARG A 78 -4.98 5.86 4.54
CA ARG A 78 -5.61 4.58 4.28
C ARG A 78 -5.96 4.40 2.81
N PHE A 79 -6.00 3.14 2.41
CA PHE A 79 -6.39 2.70 1.08
C PHE A 79 -7.48 1.64 1.15
N TRP A 80 -8.33 1.57 0.14
CA TRP A 80 -9.33 0.51 0.02
C TRP A 80 -9.70 0.29 -1.45
N GLY A 81 -10.37 -0.82 -1.75
CA GLY A 81 -10.90 -1.11 -3.08
C GLY A 81 -12.41 -0.88 -3.13
N ARG A 82 -12.89 -0.15 -4.13
CA ARG A 82 -14.33 -0.04 -4.45
C ARG A 82 -14.74 -1.05 -5.51
N THR A 83 -15.94 -1.61 -5.39
CA THR A 83 -16.46 -2.62 -6.34
C THR A 83 -17.87 -2.28 -6.81
N GLY A 84 -18.27 -2.87 -7.95
CA GLY A 84 -19.58 -2.64 -8.54
C GLY A 84 -19.80 -1.19 -8.99
N CYS A 85 -18.71 -0.48 -9.33
CA CYS A 85 -18.77 0.93 -9.69
C CYS A 85 -19.35 1.15 -11.09
N LYS A 86 -20.12 2.22 -11.23
CA LYS A 86 -20.66 2.71 -12.49
C LYS A 86 -20.36 4.20 -12.59
N PHE A 87 -19.28 4.53 -13.29
CA PHE A 87 -18.91 5.90 -13.62
C PHE A 87 -19.21 6.18 -15.10
N ASP A 88 -19.72 7.38 -15.40
CA ASP A 88 -19.86 7.86 -16.76
C ASP A 88 -18.51 8.31 -17.35
N ASP A 89 -18.50 8.73 -18.62
CA ASP A 89 -17.29 9.19 -19.32
C ASP A 89 -16.68 10.46 -18.69
N SER A 90 -17.44 11.19 -17.86
CA SER A 90 -16.97 12.34 -17.09
C SER A 90 -16.47 11.95 -15.69
N GLY A 91 -16.44 10.65 -15.38
CA GLY A 91 -15.98 10.13 -14.10
C GLY A 91 -16.98 10.28 -12.95
N HIS A 92 -18.26 10.56 -13.23
CA HIS A 92 -19.30 10.72 -12.20
C HIS A 92 -20.11 9.43 -12.03
N GLY A 93 -20.46 9.10 -10.79
CA GLY A 93 -21.13 7.85 -10.49
C GLY A 93 -20.99 7.39 -9.04
N SER A 94 -21.20 6.10 -8.81
CA SER A 94 -21.11 5.49 -7.48
C SER A 94 -20.70 4.02 -7.55
N CYS A 95 -20.33 3.48 -6.39
CA CYS A 95 -19.95 2.09 -6.19
C CYS A 95 -20.91 1.36 -5.25
N ALA A 96 -21.03 0.04 -5.44
CA ALA A 96 -21.84 -0.81 -4.57
C ALA A 96 -21.20 -1.01 -3.19
N THR A 97 -19.87 -1.05 -3.13
CA THR A 97 -19.11 -1.21 -1.88
C THR A 97 -17.94 -0.25 -1.83
N GLY A 98 -17.60 0.18 -0.60
CA GLY A 98 -16.48 1.09 -0.34
C GLY A 98 -16.62 2.47 -0.98
N ASP A 99 -17.80 2.85 -1.47
CA ASP A 99 -18.01 4.15 -2.10
C ASP A 99 -17.57 5.29 -1.17
N CYS A 100 -16.96 6.35 -1.71
CA CYS A 100 -16.51 7.48 -0.90
C CYS A 100 -17.48 8.67 -0.88
N GLY A 101 -18.66 8.54 -1.48
CA GLY A 101 -19.70 9.56 -1.47
C GLY A 101 -19.35 10.84 -2.23
N SER A 102 -18.20 10.91 -2.90
CA SER A 102 -17.78 12.07 -3.71
C SER A 102 -18.61 12.21 -4.99
N GLY A 103 -19.30 11.15 -5.41
CA GLY A 103 -19.98 11.08 -6.70
C GLY A 103 -19.02 10.99 -7.88
N GLN A 104 -17.71 10.75 -7.64
CA GLN A 104 -16.64 10.76 -8.64
C GLN A 104 -15.66 9.59 -8.47
N VAL A 105 -14.87 9.32 -9.52
CA VAL A 105 -13.73 8.39 -9.42
C VAL A 105 -12.75 8.86 -8.35
N GLU A 106 -12.41 10.14 -8.31
CA GLU A 106 -11.60 10.74 -7.24
C GLU A 106 -12.44 10.86 -5.95
N CYS A 107 -11.85 10.50 -4.80
CA CYS A 107 -12.53 10.62 -3.52
C CYS A 107 -12.43 12.02 -2.91
N ASN A 108 -11.53 12.88 -3.39
CA ASN A 108 -11.43 14.30 -3.02
C ASN A 108 -11.37 14.55 -1.49
N GLY A 109 -10.67 13.68 -0.77
CA GLY A 109 -10.56 13.75 0.70
C GLY A 109 -11.77 13.19 1.46
N ALA A 110 -12.79 12.67 0.76
CA ALA A 110 -13.88 11.95 1.38
C ALA A 110 -13.44 10.54 1.81
N GLY A 111 -13.97 10.11 2.97
CA GLY A 111 -13.72 8.78 3.52
C GLY A 111 -14.60 7.70 2.91
N VAL A 112 -14.25 6.46 3.23
CA VAL A 112 -14.98 5.28 2.81
C VAL A 112 -16.36 5.19 3.48
N THR A 113 -17.37 4.80 2.71
CA THR A 113 -18.66 4.32 3.21
C THR A 113 -18.57 2.81 3.43
N PRO A 114 -18.68 2.31 4.67
CA PRO A 114 -18.63 0.88 4.97
C PRO A 114 -19.74 0.07 4.25
N PRO A 115 -19.51 -1.24 4.00
CA PRO A 115 -18.34 -2.02 4.38
C PRO A 115 -17.17 -1.92 3.42
N ALA A 116 -15.95 -1.89 3.95
CA ALA A 116 -14.73 -1.98 3.16
C ALA A 116 -13.55 -2.51 3.98
N THR A 117 -12.74 -3.37 3.36
CA THR A 117 -11.43 -3.77 3.90
C THR A 117 -10.42 -2.66 3.63
N LEU A 118 -9.73 -2.20 4.68
CA LEU A 118 -8.79 -1.09 4.61
C LEU A 118 -7.35 -1.58 4.72
N ALA A 119 -6.44 -0.94 4.00
CA ALA A 119 -5.01 -0.96 4.30
C ALA A 119 -4.66 0.37 4.96
N GLU A 120 -4.10 0.37 6.16
CA GLU A 120 -3.78 1.57 6.93
C GLU A 120 -2.28 1.69 7.11
N PHE A 121 -1.76 2.92 7.04
CA PHE A 121 -0.32 3.19 7.08
C PHE A 121 -0.01 4.44 7.92
N THR A 122 1.09 4.35 8.65
CA THR A 122 1.82 5.48 9.22
C THR A 122 3.30 5.27 8.93
N LEU A 123 3.82 5.99 7.93
CA LEU A 123 5.24 5.97 7.60
C LEU A 123 6.03 6.76 8.62
N GLY A 124 7.21 6.25 8.99
CA GLY A 124 8.13 6.90 9.89
C GLY A 124 8.85 8.09 9.24
N SER A 125 9.48 8.92 10.08
CA SER A 125 10.39 9.99 9.67
C SER A 125 11.82 9.68 10.12
N GLY A 126 12.40 8.64 9.52
CA GLY A 126 13.62 8.00 10.05
C GLY A 126 13.35 7.05 11.22
N SER A 127 12.07 6.75 11.47
CA SER A 127 11.59 5.75 12.42
C SER A 127 10.93 4.59 11.67
N GLN A 128 10.47 3.60 12.41
CA GLN A 128 9.71 2.48 11.87
C GLN A 128 8.36 2.93 11.32
N ASP A 129 7.92 2.28 10.25
CA ASP A 129 6.58 2.38 9.69
C ASP A 129 5.64 1.43 10.44
N PHE A 130 4.38 1.81 10.55
CA PHE A 130 3.29 0.97 11.03
C PHE A 130 2.28 0.78 9.91
N TYR A 131 1.85 -0.45 9.68
CA TYR A 131 0.84 -0.77 8.69
C TYR A 131 0.02 -1.97 9.11
N ASP A 132 -1.20 -2.02 8.59
CA ASP A 132 -2.14 -3.08 8.88
C ASP A 132 -3.20 -3.21 7.78
N VAL A 133 -3.93 -4.33 7.84
CA VAL A 133 -5.20 -4.48 7.14
C VAL A 133 -6.30 -4.58 8.18
N SER A 134 -7.35 -3.80 7.98
CA SER A 134 -8.41 -3.59 8.96
C SER A 134 -9.78 -3.94 8.42
N LEU A 135 -10.50 -4.72 9.24
CA LEU A 135 -11.91 -5.12 9.05
C LEU A 135 -12.83 -4.39 10.05
N VAL A 136 -12.32 -3.37 10.74
CA VAL A 136 -13.11 -2.53 11.66
C VAL A 136 -14.28 -1.85 10.92
N ASN A 137 -14.03 -1.44 9.68
CA ASN A 137 -15.04 -0.92 8.76
C ASN A 137 -15.71 -2.01 7.90
N GLY A 138 -15.65 -3.28 8.32
CA GLY A 138 -16.22 -4.40 7.60
C GLY A 138 -15.31 -4.96 6.51
N TYR A 139 -15.92 -5.73 5.60
CA TYR A 139 -15.24 -6.44 4.54
C TYR A 139 -16.01 -6.32 3.23
N ASN A 140 -15.32 -6.13 2.11
CA ASN A 140 -15.93 -6.20 0.78
C ASN A 140 -15.14 -7.09 -0.19
N LEU A 141 -13.81 -7.00 -0.21
CA LEU A 141 -12.95 -7.86 -1.01
C LEU A 141 -11.66 -8.28 -0.27
N PRO A 142 -11.02 -9.40 -0.68
CA PRO A 142 -9.75 -9.81 -0.10
C PRO A 142 -8.64 -8.80 -0.42
N LEU A 143 -7.78 -8.51 0.55
CA LEU A 143 -6.71 -7.53 0.43
C LEU A 143 -5.49 -7.95 1.27
N THR A 144 -4.29 -7.78 0.74
CA THR A 144 -3.03 -7.94 1.47
C THR A 144 -2.09 -6.76 1.26
N VAL A 145 -1.21 -6.55 2.24
CA VAL A 145 -0.08 -5.62 2.20
C VAL A 145 1.21 -6.40 2.44
N GLU A 146 2.20 -6.21 1.58
CA GLU A 146 3.54 -6.80 1.67
C GLU A 146 4.60 -5.69 1.66
N GLY A 147 5.54 -5.71 2.61
CA GLY A 147 6.69 -4.82 2.64
C GLY A 147 7.90 -5.41 1.88
N HIS A 148 8.65 -4.58 1.17
CA HIS A 148 9.80 -4.99 0.36
C HIS A 148 11.00 -4.06 0.57
N GLY A 149 12.21 -4.61 0.49
CA GLY A 149 13.46 -3.84 0.53
C GLY A 149 13.86 -3.24 1.89
N GLY A 150 12.94 -3.22 2.86
CA GLY A 150 13.18 -2.70 4.20
C GLY A 150 13.81 -3.70 5.18
N SER A 151 13.87 -3.27 6.44
CA SER A 151 14.42 -4.03 7.56
C SER A 151 13.44 -4.10 8.75
N GLY A 152 13.61 -5.10 9.62
CA GLY A 152 12.67 -5.42 10.69
C GLY A 152 11.84 -6.66 10.35
N GLU A 153 10.62 -6.75 10.90
CA GLU A 153 9.75 -7.90 10.66
C GLU A 153 9.20 -7.91 9.23
N CYS A 154 8.71 -6.75 8.75
CA CYS A 154 8.22 -6.54 7.39
C CYS A 154 7.22 -7.60 6.91
N ALA A 155 6.42 -8.11 7.85
CA ALA A 155 5.55 -9.25 7.61
C ALA A 155 4.30 -8.87 6.81
N THR A 156 3.86 -9.78 5.94
CA THR A 156 2.61 -9.61 5.18
C THR A 156 1.39 -9.50 6.10
N THR A 157 0.50 -8.55 5.88
CA THR A 157 -0.77 -8.43 6.61
C THR A 157 -1.95 -8.50 5.65
N GLY A 158 -3.11 -8.96 6.11
CA GLY A 158 -4.27 -9.06 5.23
C GLY A 158 -5.24 -10.19 5.46
N CYS A 159 -6.24 -10.18 4.59
CA CYS A 159 -7.40 -11.06 4.61
C CYS A 159 -7.57 -11.70 3.23
N VAL A 160 -7.08 -12.93 3.07
CA VAL A 160 -7.18 -13.70 1.82
C VAL A 160 -8.50 -14.48 1.69
N THR A 161 -9.14 -14.74 2.84
CA THR A 161 -10.42 -15.46 2.90
C THR A 161 -11.53 -14.61 2.29
N ASN A 162 -12.37 -15.22 1.46
CA ASN A 162 -13.60 -14.58 0.98
C ASN A 162 -14.67 -14.57 2.09
N LEU A 163 -14.64 -13.52 2.92
CA LEU A 163 -15.57 -13.34 4.04
C LEU A 163 -17.02 -13.14 3.61
N ASN A 164 -17.30 -12.68 2.37
CA ASN A 164 -18.67 -12.56 1.86
C ASN A 164 -19.41 -13.91 1.89
N LYS A 165 -18.70 -15.03 1.72
CA LYS A 165 -19.28 -16.39 1.79
C LYS A 165 -19.59 -16.85 3.22
N LYS A 166 -18.95 -16.23 4.23
CA LYS A 166 -19.08 -16.57 5.65
C LYS A 166 -19.85 -15.50 6.43
N CYS A 167 -20.22 -14.40 5.79
CA CYS A 167 -20.88 -13.28 6.42
C CYS A 167 -22.25 -13.71 7.00
N PRO A 168 -22.53 -13.44 8.28
CA PRO A 168 -23.87 -13.63 8.86
C PRO A 168 -24.92 -12.80 8.12
N SER A 169 -26.16 -13.31 8.05
CA SER A 169 -27.24 -12.67 7.29
C SER A 169 -27.49 -11.21 7.67
N GLU A 170 -27.42 -10.92 8.96
CA GLU A 170 -27.64 -9.61 9.59
C GLU A 170 -26.52 -8.61 9.32
N LEU A 171 -25.38 -9.05 8.76
CA LEU A 171 -24.25 -8.20 8.37
C LEU A 171 -24.10 -8.07 6.84
N ARG A 172 -24.87 -8.82 6.05
CA ARG A 172 -24.75 -8.80 4.58
C ARG A 172 -25.34 -7.51 4.00
N ILE A 173 -24.77 -7.10 2.87
CA ILE A 173 -25.34 -6.04 2.02
C ILE A 173 -25.57 -6.55 0.60
N ASP A 174 -26.51 -5.90 -0.08
CA ASP A 174 -26.71 -6.09 -1.52
C ASP A 174 -25.48 -5.62 -2.29
N GLY A 175 -25.12 -6.33 -3.37
CA GLY A 175 -23.89 -6.06 -4.13
C GLY A 175 -22.63 -6.76 -3.58
N GLY A 176 -22.74 -7.43 -2.43
CA GLY A 176 -21.69 -8.22 -1.81
C GLY A 176 -20.89 -7.41 -0.81
N GLY A 177 -20.70 -7.93 0.40
CA GLY A 177 -20.02 -7.23 1.48
C GLY A 177 -20.48 -7.76 2.83
N CYS A 178 -19.71 -7.48 3.86
CA CYS A 178 -19.99 -7.83 5.24
C CYS A 178 -19.71 -6.65 6.15
N LYS A 179 -20.76 -6.06 6.72
CA LYS A 179 -20.65 -5.02 7.73
C LYS A 179 -19.90 -5.52 8.96
N SER A 180 -19.18 -4.63 9.63
CA SER A 180 -18.78 -4.89 11.01
C SER A 180 -20.00 -4.75 11.93
N ALA A 181 -19.90 -5.28 13.15
CA ALA A 181 -20.97 -5.12 14.13
C ALA A 181 -21.21 -3.65 14.52
N CYS A 182 -20.16 -2.81 14.49
CA CYS A 182 -20.32 -1.38 14.72
C CYS A 182 -21.19 -0.74 13.63
N ASP A 183 -20.88 -1.00 12.36
CA ASP A 183 -21.64 -0.45 11.23
C ASP A 183 -23.09 -0.98 11.17
N ALA A 184 -23.30 -2.24 11.53
CA ALA A 184 -24.64 -2.84 11.50
C ALA A 184 -25.54 -2.40 12.66
N PHE A 185 -24.99 -2.24 13.87
CA PHE A 185 -25.80 -2.09 15.09
C PHE A 185 -25.57 -0.78 15.85
N GLY A 186 -24.48 -0.05 15.56
CA GLY A 186 -24.17 1.23 16.20
C GLY A 186 -23.96 1.20 17.72
N LYS A 187 -23.81 0.01 18.31
CA LYS A 187 -23.72 -0.14 19.77
C LYS A 187 -22.34 0.26 20.29
N PRO A 188 -22.25 0.96 21.44
CA PRO A 188 -20.97 1.40 22.01
C PRO A 188 -19.96 0.27 22.21
N GLU A 189 -20.41 -0.92 22.59
CA GLU A 189 -19.56 -2.11 22.79
C GLU A 189 -18.98 -2.67 21.48
N TYR A 190 -19.63 -2.43 20.34
CA TYR A 190 -19.09 -2.84 19.03
C TYR A 190 -18.25 -1.74 18.40
N CYS A 191 -18.58 -0.48 18.67
CA CYS A 191 -17.87 0.68 18.15
C CYS A 191 -16.73 1.17 19.04
N CYS A 192 -16.53 0.54 20.20
CA CYS A 192 -15.52 0.90 21.20
C CYS A 192 -15.51 2.39 21.55
N ASN A 193 -16.68 2.95 21.87
CA ASN A 193 -16.85 4.35 22.23
C ASN A 193 -17.53 4.53 23.59
N GLY A 194 -17.54 5.76 24.11
CA GLY A 194 -18.10 6.06 25.42
C GLY A 194 -17.46 5.23 26.53
N ALA A 195 -18.25 4.46 27.27
CA ALA A 195 -17.78 3.57 28.33
C ALA A 195 -16.87 2.43 27.84
N TYR A 196 -16.83 2.18 26.52
CA TYR A 196 -16.03 1.13 25.89
C TYR A 196 -14.79 1.70 25.17
N ASN A 197 -14.39 2.95 25.41
CA ASN A 197 -13.27 3.59 24.71
C ASN A 197 -11.86 3.17 25.18
N SER A 198 -11.69 1.95 25.69
CA SER A 198 -10.40 1.42 26.11
C SER A 198 -10.29 -0.08 25.83
N PRO A 199 -9.07 -0.63 25.66
CA PRO A 199 -8.87 -2.08 25.53
C PRO A 199 -9.36 -2.88 26.75
N ALA A 200 -9.38 -2.25 27.92
CA ALA A 200 -9.90 -2.85 29.14
C ALA A 200 -11.42 -3.03 29.08
N ALA A 201 -12.15 -2.11 28.46
CA ALA A 201 -13.61 -2.09 28.41
C ALA A 201 -14.21 -2.70 27.13
N CYS A 202 -13.66 -2.41 25.95
CA CYS A 202 -14.12 -3.00 24.70
C CYS A 202 -13.52 -4.40 24.50
N LYS A 203 -14.36 -5.43 24.60
CA LYS A 203 -13.94 -6.82 24.40
C LYS A 203 -14.33 -7.32 23.01
N PRO A 204 -13.61 -8.31 22.45
CA PRO A 204 -14.05 -8.99 21.25
C PRO A 204 -15.50 -9.46 21.38
N SER A 205 -16.28 -9.26 20.32
CA SER A 205 -17.63 -9.82 20.16
C SER A 205 -17.59 -11.07 19.29
N MET A 206 -18.68 -11.84 19.26
CA MET A 206 -18.82 -12.97 18.34
C MET A 206 -18.60 -12.58 16.85
N TYR A 207 -18.92 -11.34 16.47
CA TYR A 207 -18.73 -10.86 15.10
C TYR A 207 -17.26 -10.54 14.80
N SER A 208 -16.56 -9.87 15.71
CA SER A 208 -15.13 -9.60 15.53
C SER A 208 -14.31 -10.89 15.62
N GLU A 209 -14.67 -11.82 16.49
CA GLU A 209 -14.03 -13.15 16.55
C GLU A 209 -14.22 -13.93 15.25
N MET A 210 -15.37 -13.81 14.58
CA MET A 210 -15.60 -14.42 13.27
C MET A 210 -14.69 -13.81 12.19
N PHE A 211 -14.55 -12.48 12.16
CA PHE A 211 -13.59 -11.80 11.28
C PHE A 211 -12.15 -12.23 11.58
N LYS A 212 -11.77 -12.29 12.85
CA LYS A 212 -10.42 -12.69 13.27
C LYS A 212 -10.10 -14.13 12.92
N SER A 213 -11.04 -15.04 13.11
CA SER A 213 -10.90 -16.45 12.75
C SER A 213 -10.69 -16.62 11.24
N ALA A 214 -11.40 -15.83 10.42
CA ALA A 214 -11.22 -15.86 8.97
C ALA A 214 -9.93 -15.20 8.51
N CYS A 215 -9.49 -14.15 9.19
CA CYS A 215 -8.38 -13.29 8.80
C CYS A 215 -7.53 -12.92 10.04
N PRO A 216 -6.70 -13.86 10.52
CA PRO A 216 -5.98 -13.73 11.80
C PRO A 216 -4.89 -12.65 11.78
N ARG A 217 -4.46 -12.23 10.59
CA ARG A 217 -3.46 -11.17 10.37
C ARG A 217 -4.10 -9.85 9.97
N SER A 218 -5.31 -9.57 10.46
CA SER A 218 -6.02 -8.31 10.24
C SER A 218 -6.70 -7.86 11.52
N TYR A 219 -6.89 -6.56 11.66
CA TYR A 219 -7.73 -6.00 12.72
C TYR A 219 -9.16 -6.46 12.52
N SER A 220 -9.76 -7.02 13.57
CA SER A 220 -11.16 -7.43 13.58
C SER A 220 -12.09 -6.46 14.33
N TYR A 221 -11.51 -5.65 15.22
CA TYR A 221 -12.18 -4.57 15.98
C TYR A 221 -11.14 -3.54 16.44
N ALA A 222 -11.57 -2.43 17.03
CA ALA A 222 -10.74 -1.24 17.24
C ALA A 222 -9.52 -1.40 18.16
N PHE A 223 -9.48 -2.43 19.03
CA PHE A 223 -8.36 -2.66 19.97
C PHE A 223 -7.68 -4.02 19.77
N ASP A 224 -7.68 -4.54 18.54
CA ASP A 224 -7.06 -5.82 18.14
C ASP A 224 -5.56 -5.69 17.84
N ASP A 225 -4.79 -4.98 18.66
CA ASP A 225 -3.43 -4.55 18.30
C ASP A 225 -2.42 -5.71 18.24
N ALA A 226 -2.50 -6.63 19.21
CA ALA A 226 -1.44 -7.60 19.52
C ALA A 226 -1.05 -8.55 18.37
N SER A 227 -1.92 -8.71 17.37
CA SER A 227 -1.69 -9.60 16.21
C SER A 227 -1.98 -8.95 14.86
N SER A 228 -2.23 -7.64 14.86
CA SER A 228 -2.78 -6.95 13.68
C SER A 228 -1.96 -5.74 13.24
N THR A 229 -1.11 -5.18 14.11
CA THR A 229 -0.14 -4.15 13.74
C THR A 229 1.16 -4.76 13.24
N PHE A 230 1.60 -4.33 12.07
CA PHE A 230 2.85 -4.76 11.48
C PHE A 230 3.78 -3.58 11.29
N THR A 231 5.07 -3.89 11.25
CA THR A 231 6.10 -2.87 11.25
C THR A 231 7.23 -3.20 10.29
N CYS A 232 7.83 -2.17 9.71
CA CYS A 232 8.97 -2.27 8.79
C CYS A 232 9.70 -0.93 8.71
N THR A 233 10.97 -0.92 8.35
CA THR A 233 11.76 0.32 8.24
C THR A 233 12.34 0.43 6.83
N GLY A 234 12.09 1.55 6.16
CA GLY A 234 12.67 1.86 4.86
C GLY A 234 12.20 0.92 3.74
N ALA A 235 10.91 0.58 3.74
CA ALA A 235 10.32 -0.33 2.78
C ALA A 235 9.45 0.36 1.72
N ASP A 236 9.34 -0.30 0.58
CA ASP A 236 8.22 -0.14 -0.34
C ASP A 236 7.10 -1.13 0.00
N TYR A 237 5.88 -0.84 -0.42
CA TYR A 237 4.71 -1.62 -0.06
C TYR A 237 3.88 -2.02 -1.27
N THR A 238 3.50 -3.29 -1.34
CA THR A 238 2.56 -3.80 -2.35
C THR A 238 1.19 -4.06 -1.73
N ILE A 239 0.17 -3.37 -2.23
CA ILE A 239 -1.24 -3.59 -1.87
C ILE A 239 -1.89 -4.44 -2.95
N THR A 240 -2.26 -5.68 -2.63
CA THR A 240 -2.85 -6.61 -3.60
C THR A 240 -4.32 -6.86 -3.28
N PHE A 241 -5.19 -6.54 -4.23
CA PHE A 241 -6.60 -6.93 -4.21
C PHE A 241 -6.76 -8.34 -4.78
N CYS A 242 -7.54 -9.18 -4.09
CA CYS A 242 -7.76 -10.59 -4.42
C CYS A 242 -6.46 -11.39 -4.62
N PRO A 243 -5.55 -11.49 -3.63
CA PRO A 243 -4.22 -12.09 -3.79
C PRO A 243 -4.21 -13.55 -4.24
N SER A 244 -5.27 -14.31 -3.93
CA SER A 244 -5.50 -15.69 -4.41
C SER A 244 -6.09 -15.79 -5.82
N GLY A 245 -6.29 -14.66 -6.52
CA GLY A 245 -6.72 -14.64 -7.91
C GLY A 245 -5.69 -15.25 -8.87
N PRO A 246 -6.09 -15.59 -10.10
CA PRO A 246 -5.20 -16.23 -11.06
C PRO A 246 -3.94 -15.40 -11.29
N SER A 247 -2.78 -16.03 -11.14
CA SER A 247 -1.48 -15.39 -11.37
C SER A 247 -1.40 -14.86 -12.79
N LEU A 248 -0.85 -13.66 -12.97
CA LEU A 248 -0.61 -13.04 -14.28
C LEU A 248 0.24 -13.91 -15.21
N LYS A 249 1.08 -14.79 -14.66
CA LYS A 249 1.81 -15.80 -15.44
C LYS A 249 0.88 -16.85 -16.05
N SER A 250 -0.15 -17.26 -15.32
CA SER A 250 -1.11 -18.30 -15.73
C SER A 250 -2.04 -17.82 -16.86
N LEU A 251 -2.34 -16.52 -16.93
CA LEU A 251 -3.15 -15.95 -18.01
C LEU A 251 -2.38 -15.79 -19.34
N LYS A 252 -1.05 -15.76 -19.30
CA LYS A 252 -0.22 -15.71 -20.52
C LYS A 252 -0.01 -17.09 -21.15
N GLU A 253 -0.16 -18.16 -20.37
CA GLU A 253 -0.08 -19.56 -20.84
C GLU A 253 -1.43 -20.12 -21.33
N ALA A 254 -2.56 -19.54 -20.92
CA ALA A 254 -3.89 -19.97 -21.37
C ALA A 254 -4.27 -19.46 -22.79
N GLY A 255 -3.38 -18.72 -23.45
CA GLY A 255 -3.62 -18.04 -24.74
C GLY A 255 -2.96 -18.69 -25.95
N THR A 256 -2.82 -20.02 -26.03
CA THR A 256 -2.34 -20.70 -27.24
C THR A 256 -3.00 -22.07 -27.43
N THR A 257 -3.92 -22.09 -28.40
CA THR A 257 -4.42 -23.21 -29.23
C THR A 257 -4.78 -24.55 -28.57
N VAL A 258 -6.08 -24.87 -28.65
CA VAL A 258 -6.64 -26.22 -28.63
C VAL A 258 -6.21 -26.96 -29.90
N GLU A 259 -5.42 -28.02 -29.75
CA GLU A 259 -5.47 -29.18 -30.63
C GLU A 259 -5.07 -30.45 -29.86
N SER A 260 -5.69 -31.55 -30.24
CA SER A 260 -5.82 -32.86 -29.59
C SER A 260 -4.51 -33.62 -29.29
N GLY A 261 -4.48 -34.39 -28.19
CA GLY A 261 -3.58 -35.54 -28.04
C GLY A 261 -3.41 -36.05 -26.62
N LEU A 262 -3.75 -37.33 -26.40
CA LEU A 262 -3.42 -38.11 -25.21
C LEU A 262 -1.90 -38.28 -25.03
N ASP A 263 -1.37 -38.13 -23.82
CA ASP A 263 -0.70 -39.21 -23.06
C ASP A 263 -0.02 -38.69 -21.77
N HIS A 264 -0.13 -39.51 -20.73
CA HIS A 264 0.54 -39.38 -19.43
C HIS A 264 2.01 -39.82 -19.54
N ASP A 265 2.97 -39.03 -19.04
CA ASP A 265 4.28 -39.55 -18.63
C ASP A 265 4.95 -38.66 -17.54
N PRO A 266 5.23 -39.17 -16.31
CA PRO A 266 5.62 -38.35 -15.15
C PRO A 266 7.15 -38.17 -14.98
N MET A 267 7.91 -38.03 -16.07
CA MET A 267 9.39 -37.95 -15.99
C MET A 267 10.01 -36.68 -16.60
N LYS A 268 9.29 -35.55 -16.56
CA LYS A 268 9.81 -34.23 -16.99
C LYS A 268 9.90 -33.17 -15.88
N ALA A 269 9.42 -33.47 -14.67
CA ALA A 269 9.51 -32.57 -13.51
C ALA A 269 10.92 -32.51 -12.89
N ALA A 270 11.77 -33.52 -13.13
CA ALA A 270 13.11 -33.59 -12.52
C ALA A 270 14.18 -32.77 -13.25
N ALA A 271 13.94 -32.34 -14.50
CA ALA A 271 14.94 -31.60 -15.29
C ALA A 271 14.97 -30.09 -15.01
N MET A 272 13.91 -29.52 -14.42
CA MET A 272 13.82 -28.08 -14.12
C MET A 272 14.41 -27.72 -12.75
N ALA A 273 14.60 -28.70 -11.86
CA ALA A 273 15.18 -28.49 -10.54
C ALA A 273 16.71 -28.32 -10.59
N SER A 274 17.39 -28.93 -11.58
CA SER A 274 18.85 -28.89 -11.69
C SER A 274 19.40 -27.57 -12.24
N GLN A 275 18.56 -26.74 -12.88
CA GLN A 275 18.98 -25.47 -13.48
C GLN A 275 18.88 -24.28 -12.50
N TRP A 276 18.18 -24.47 -11.37
CA TRP A 276 18.08 -23.47 -10.30
C TRP A 276 19.26 -23.52 -9.32
N LEU A 277 19.82 -24.71 -9.10
CA LEU A 277 20.93 -24.92 -8.16
C LEU A 277 22.29 -24.41 -8.68
N ALA A 278 22.45 -24.15 -9.98
CA ALA A 278 23.69 -23.65 -10.56
C ALA A 278 23.88 -22.13 -10.45
N ASN A 279 22.81 -21.36 -10.21
CA ASN A 279 22.87 -19.89 -10.13
C ASN A 279 23.01 -19.34 -8.70
N LEU A 280 23.12 -20.22 -7.70
CA LEU A 280 23.36 -19.86 -6.29
C LEU A 280 24.85 -19.89 -5.89
N ALA A 281 25.75 -20.26 -6.79
CA ALA A 281 27.17 -20.52 -6.47
C ALA A 281 28.16 -19.44 -6.96
N THR A 282 27.71 -18.36 -7.61
CA THR A 282 28.59 -17.25 -8.01
C THR A 282 27.95 -15.91 -7.70
N GLY A 283 27.97 -15.54 -6.42
CA GLY A 283 27.72 -14.16 -5.98
C GLY A 283 29.02 -13.39 -6.06
N ASP A 284 29.17 -12.60 -7.12
CA ASP A 284 30.28 -11.67 -7.28
C ASP A 284 29.74 -10.24 -7.43
N SER A 285 30.60 -9.28 -7.06
CA SER A 285 30.49 -7.82 -7.23
C SER A 285 29.80 -6.96 -6.15
N PRO A 286 30.25 -5.69 -6.00
CA PRO A 286 30.92 -5.27 -4.77
C PRO A 286 30.33 -3.97 -4.18
N ARG A 287 30.93 -3.57 -3.06
CA ARG A 287 31.24 -2.18 -2.65
C ARG A 287 30.60 -1.76 -1.33
N ILE A 288 31.29 -2.15 -0.27
CA ILE A 288 31.41 -1.34 0.95
C ILE A 288 32.32 -0.15 0.62
N GLN A 289 31.92 1.07 0.97
CA GLN A 289 32.88 2.16 1.24
C GLN A 289 32.58 2.79 2.61
N PRO A 290 33.63 3.14 3.37
CA PRO A 290 33.52 3.58 4.75
C PRO A 290 33.24 5.08 4.86
N PHE A 291 32.59 5.45 5.97
CA PHE A 291 32.48 6.82 6.47
C PHE A 291 33.86 7.49 6.58
N SER A 292 34.00 8.71 6.05
CA SER A 292 35.14 9.61 6.33
C SER A 292 34.62 10.94 6.91
N PRO A 293 35.09 11.39 8.09
CA PRO A 293 34.61 12.61 8.75
C PRO A 293 35.21 13.91 8.17
N THR A 294 35.83 13.85 6.99
CA THR A 294 36.60 14.97 6.41
C THR A 294 35.76 15.99 5.64
N HIS A 295 34.45 15.79 5.45
CA HIS A 295 33.61 16.68 4.65
C HIS A 295 32.91 17.80 5.43
N PHE A 296 32.87 17.75 6.76
CA PHE A 296 32.26 18.83 7.56
C PHE A 296 33.17 20.06 7.68
N GLY A 297 34.49 19.87 7.61
CA GLY A 297 35.47 20.97 7.69
C GLY A 297 35.47 21.88 6.46
N PHE A 298 35.22 21.35 5.27
CA PHE A 298 35.27 22.10 4.02
C PHE A 298 34.05 23.02 3.81
N ALA A 299 32.87 22.62 4.29
CA ALA A 299 31.64 23.42 4.17
C ALA A 299 31.69 24.69 5.03
N VAL A 300 32.26 24.62 6.24
CA VAL A 300 32.39 25.76 7.16
C VAL A 300 33.40 26.78 6.63
N THR A 301 34.49 26.33 5.99
CA THR A 301 35.48 27.23 5.38
C THR A 301 34.95 27.97 4.16
N ILE A 302 34.09 27.35 3.34
CA ILE A 302 33.49 28.00 2.17
C ILE A 302 32.47 29.07 2.60
N PHE A 303 31.69 28.81 3.64
CA PHE A 303 30.74 29.79 4.20
C PHE A 303 31.45 31.02 4.79
N LEU A 304 32.56 30.82 5.52
CA LEU A 304 33.36 31.92 6.10
C LEU A 304 34.03 32.78 5.02
N VAL A 305 34.51 32.18 3.94
CA VAL A 305 35.11 32.90 2.80
C VAL A 305 34.05 33.71 2.05
N LEU A 306 32.84 33.18 1.86
CA LEU A 306 31.74 33.90 1.19
C LEU A 306 31.25 35.12 1.99
N SER A 307 31.26 35.09 3.32
CA SER A 307 30.92 36.25 4.16
C SER A 307 31.96 37.37 4.19
N LEU A 308 33.18 37.12 3.69
CA LEU A 308 34.25 38.12 3.57
C LEU A 308 34.24 38.86 2.23
N PHE A 309 33.43 38.42 1.26
CA PHE A 309 33.33 39.00 -0.09
C PHE A 309 31.93 39.56 -0.43
N LEU A 310 31.06 39.71 0.59
CA LEU A 310 29.80 40.46 0.52
C LEU A 310 29.91 41.78 1.28
#